data_AF-A0AAW1XAA3-F1
#
_entry.id   AF-A0AAW1XAA3-F1
#
_cell.length_a   1.000
_cell.length_b   1.000
_cell.length_c   1.000
_cell.angle_alpha   90.00
_cell.angle_beta   90.00
_cell.angle_gamma   90.00
#
_symmetry.space_group_name_H-M   'P 1'
#
loop_
_entity.id
_entity.type
_entity.pdbx_description
1 polymer ?
#
loop_
_entity_poly.entity_id
_entity_poly.type
_entity_poly.pdbx_seq_one_letter_code
_entity_poly.pdbx_strand_id
1 'polypeptide(L)'
;MASSSFLCLTLFWSLVFFITTPSLAKISFRPKALVLPVAKHSPTHQYLTSIKQRTPLVPPVATRHNARSQTPRLVPECYSSPKPGCNNNTCSLIPDNFVIPTSGFGGEVGQDVVSLHSTDGSNPTTVVSVPNFLFACAEMFLLDRLARGVKGMACLGRGNIGLPSLFASAFSLKRKFAICLPSSTKSYGAVFFGDRPYNLLPGIDVSKSLTYTLLILNPVSTTSAYFQGDASTKYFINVMSIKINDKVVSIRVCIQEF
;
A
#
# COMPACT_ATOMS: atom_id res chain seq x y z
N MET A 1 -48.01 51.29 43.66
CA MET A 1 -48.12 50.77 42.27
C MET A 1 -46.80 50.09 41.94
N ALA A 2 -46.77 48.77 42.01
CA ALA A 2 -45.58 47.95 41.77
C ALA A 2 -45.83 47.08 40.54
N SER A 3 -45.10 47.33 39.47
CA SER A 3 -45.00 46.46 38.30
C SER A 3 -43.91 47.06 37.40
N SER A 4 -42.88 46.29 37.05
CA SER A 4 -42.04 46.43 35.84
C SER A 4 -40.57 46.00 36.02
N SER A 5 -40.26 44.97 36.82
CA SER A 5 -38.86 44.51 36.95
C SER A 5 -38.62 43.01 36.77
N PHE A 6 -39.66 42.18 36.63
CA PHE A 6 -39.51 40.71 36.50
C PHE A 6 -39.65 40.14 35.09
N LEU A 7 -40.08 40.94 34.10
CA LEU A 7 -40.31 40.47 32.72
C LEU A 7 -39.05 40.49 31.84
N CYS A 8 -37.97 41.18 32.24
CA CYS A 8 -36.75 41.28 31.43
C CYS A 8 -35.73 40.17 31.72
N LEU A 9 -35.78 39.54 32.90
CA LEU A 9 -34.84 38.49 33.31
C LEU A 9 -35.20 37.10 32.76
N THR A 10 -36.46 36.86 32.39
CA THR A 10 -36.90 35.58 31.81
C THR A 10 -36.56 35.45 30.32
N LEU A 11 -36.38 36.56 29.60
CA LEU A 11 -36.02 36.55 28.17
C LEU A 11 -34.52 36.32 27.92
N PHE A 12 -33.66 36.50 28.93
CA PHE A 12 -32.22 36.27 28.77
C PHE A 12 -31.83 34.80 28.98
N TRP A 13 -32.67 34.00 29.65
CA TRP A 13 -32.38 32.60 29.91
C TRP A 13 -32.85 31.66 28.81
N SER A 14 -33.81 32.09 27.97
CA SER A 14 -34.31 31.31 26.84
C SER A 14 -33.39 31.31 25.62
N LEU A 15 -32.37 32.19 25.55
CA LEU A 15 -31.45 32.30 24.41
C LEU A 15 -30.12 31.52 24.58
N VAL A 16 -29.87 30.90 25.73
CA VAL A 16 -28.64 30.12 25.99
C VAL A 16 -28.83 28.61 25.80
N PHE A 17 -30.06 28.15 25.52
CA PHE A 17 -30.28 26.82 24.93
C PHE A 17 -30.01 26.84 23.41
N PHE A 18 -28.84 27.35 23.01
CA PHE A 18 -28.24 26.88 21.78
C PHE A 18 -27.93 25.41 22.02
N ILE A 19 -28.80 24.56 21.47
CA ILE A 19 -28.67 23.12 21.45
C ILE A 19 -27.34 22.83 20.75
N THR A 20 -26.26 22.72 21.52
CA THR A 20 -25.06 22.03 21.11
C THR A 20 -25.45 20.56 21.08
N THR A 21 -26.13 20.14 20.00
CA THR A 21 -26.18 18.72 19.67
C THR A 21 -24.72 18.29 19.63
N PRO A 22 -24.25 17.37 20.50
CA PRO A 22 -22.96 16.77 20.28
C PRO A 22 -23.12 16.04 18.95
N SER A 23 -22.60 16.64 17.88
CA SER A 23 -22.31 15.89 16.68
C SER A 23 -21.44 14.75 17.17
N LEU A 24 -21.99 13.54 17.19
CA LEU A 24 -21.18 12.33 17.21
C LEU A 24 -20.42 12.39 15.88
N ALA A 25 -19.32 13.14 15.87
CA ALA A 25 -18.31 13.00 14.86
C ALA A 25 -17.97 11.51 14.90
N LYS A 26 -18.37 10.77 13.86
CA LYS A 26 -17.94 9.39 13.69
C LYS A 26 -16.42 9.46 13.76
N ILE A 27 -15.84 9.00 14.86
CA ILE A 27 -14.39 8.88 14.97
C ILE A 27 -14.04 7.91 13.85
N SER A 28 -13.46 8.45 12.77
CA SER A 28 -12.99 7.65 11.66
C SER A 28 -11.94 6.72 12.24
N PHE A 29 -12.26 5.44 12.34
CA PHE A 29 -11.33 4.44 12.82
C PHE A 29 -10.15 4.41 11.85
N ARG A 30 -9.00 4.90 12.30
CA ARG A 30 -7.73 4.80 11.57
C ARG A 30 -6.89 3.72 12.23
N PRO A 31 -6.65 2.60 11.55
CA PRO A 31 -5.82 1.55 12.12
C PRO A 31 -4.39 2.05 12.30
N LYS A 32 -3.67 1.51 13.27
CA LYS A 32 -2.22 1.78 13.44
C LYS A 32 -1.35 0.87 12.58
N ALA A 33 -1.89 -0.28 12.19
CA ALA A 33 -1.23 -1.26 11.34
C ALA A 33 -2.24 -2.10 10.55
N LEU A 34 -1.79 -2.65 9.43
CA LEU A 34 -2.51 -3.60 8.58
C LEU A 34 -1.72 -4.89 8.46
N VAL A 35 -2.39 -5.99 8.13
CA VAL A 35 -1.75 -7.28 7.93
C VAL A 35 -2.28 -8.00 6.68
N LEU A 36 -1.36 -8.63 5.94
CA LEU A 36 -1.66 -9.57 4.86
C LEU A 36 -1.07 -10.94 5.17
N PRO A 37 -1.87 -12.02 5.09
CA PRO A 37 -1.31 -13.37 5.16
C PRO A 37 -0.51 -13.66 3.89
N VAL A 38 0.58 -14.40 4.05
CA VAL A 38 1.42 -14.85 2.92
C VAL A 38 1.64 -16.35 3.00
N ALA A 39 1.43 -17.05 1.89
CA ALA A 39 1.64 -18.49 1.78
C ALA A 39 2.72 -18.81 0.75
N LYS A 40 3.52 -19.85 1.00
CA LYS A 40 4.52 -20.33 0.03
C LYS A 40 3.86 -21.29 -0.96
N HIS A 41 4.00 -21.03 -2.25
CA HIS A 41 3.52 -21.91 -3.31
C HIS A 41 4.56 -22.98 -3.63
N SER A 42 4.20 -24.26 -3.48
CA SER A 42 5.16 -25.36 -3.60
C SER A 42 5.85 -25.47 -4.97
N PRO A 43 5.13 -25.43 -6.11
CA PRO A 43 5.74 -25.65 -7.43
C PRO A 43 6.71 -24.56 -7.88
N THR A 44 6.48 -23.30 -7.50
CA THR A 44 7.27 -22.16 -8.00
C THR A 44 8.11 -21.50 -6.91
N HIS A 45 7.97 -21.92 -5.65
CA HIS A 45 8.56 -21.29 -4.47
C HIS A 45 8.24 -19.78 -4.32
N GLN A 46 7.24 -19.28 -5.05
CA GLN A 46 6.75 -17.91 -4.93
C GLN A 46 5.87 -17.74 -3.69
N TYR A 47 5.71 -16.49 -3.25
CA TYR A 47 4.90 -16.13 -2.09
C TYR A 47 3.60 -15.47 -2.54
N LEU A 48 2.49 -16.05 -2.10
CA LEU A 48 1.13 -15.65 -2.50
C LEU A 48 0.44 -14.92 -1.36
N THR A 49 -0.30 -13.88 -1.70
CA THR A 49 -1.21 -13.19 -0.79
C THR A 49 -2.55 -12.97 -1.48
N SER A 50 -3.58 -12.66 -0.70
CA SER A 50 -4.90 -12.34 -1.21
C SER A 50 -5.29 -10.94 -0.74
N ILE A 51 -5.59 -10.08 -1.72
CA ILE A 51 -6.09 -8.74 -1.49
C ILE A 51 -7.54 -8.71 -1.99
N LYS A 52 -8.46 -8.28 -1.14
CA LYS A 52 -9.86 -8.13 -1.52
C LYS A 52 -10.01 -6.82 -2.30
N GLN A 53 -10.53 -6.89 -3.52
CA GLN A 53 -10.77 -5.74 -4.39
C GLN A 53 -12.25 -5.73 -4.84
N ARG A 54 -12.85 -4.54 -5.04
CA ARG A 54 -14.26 -4.24 -5.45
C ARG A 54 -15.32 -4.25 -4.34
N THR A 55 -16.39 -3.44 -4.48
CA THR A 55 -17.67 -3.57 -3.73
C THR A 55 -18.87 -2.80 -4.35
N PRO A 56 -20.05 -3.41 -4.61
CA PRO A 56 -20.26 -4.85 -4.71
C PRO A 56 -19.56 -5.37 -5.97
N LEU A 57 -19.60 -6.68 -6.23
CA LEU A 57 -19.08 -7.26 -7.48
C LEU A 57 -19.98 -6.88 -8.68
N VAL A 58 -20.07 -5.59 -9.00
CA VAL A 58 -20.88 -5.03 -10.08
C VAL A 58 -19.94 -4.31 -11.05
N PRO A 59 -20.13 -4.44 -12.38
CA PRO A 59 -19.29 -3.76 -13.36
C PRO A 59 -19.34 -2.23 -13.21
N PRO A 60 -18.24 -1.51 -13.51
CA PRO A 60 -18.15 -0.07 -13.33
C PRO A 60 -19.17 0.66 -14.22
N VAL A 61 -20.07 1.42 -13.59
CA VAL A 61 -20.98 2.34 -14.26
C VAL A 61 -20.23 3.63 -14.57
N ALA A 62 -20.01 3.91 -15.85
CA ALA A 62 -19.40 5.14 -16.31
C ALA A 62 -20.38 6.32 -16.17
N THR A 63 -20.05 7.30 -15.34
CA THR A 63 -20.71 8.62 -15.36
C THR A 63 -19.76 9.67 -15.91
N ARG A 64 -20.27 10.44 -16.86
CA ARG A 64 -19.53 11.41 -17.68
C ARG A 64 -19.45 12.74 -16.91
N HIS A 65 -18.28 13.06 -16.35
CA HIS A 65 -18.01 14.40 -15.83
C HIS A 65 -16.89 15.07 -16.63
N ASN A 66 -17.26 16.13 -17.36
CA ASN A 66 -16.32 17.06 -17.96
C ASN A 66 -15.80 18.01 -16.87
N ALA A 67 -14.50 18.10 -16.66
CA ALA A 67 -13.91 19.21 -15.91
C ALA A 67 -12.54 19.59 -16.48
N ARG A 68 -12.43 20.88 -16.81
CA ARG A 68 -11.23 21.60 -17.23
C ARG A 68 -10.76 22.37 -16.00
N SER A 69 -9.54 22.18 -15.51
CA SER A 69 -8.87 23.19 -14.67
C SER A 69 -7.36 22.93 -14.54
N GLN A 70 -6.60 24.01 -14.64
CA GLN A 70 -5.15 24.13 -14.54
C GLN A 70 -4.69 24.20 -13.08
N THR A 71 -3.57 23.56 -12.73
CA THR A 71 -2.46 24.06 -11.86
C THR A 71 -1.50 22.89 -11.48
N PRO A 72 -0.19 23.16 -11.26
CA PRO A 72 0.86 22.16 -11.38
C PRO A 72 1.20 21.51 -10.03
N ARG A 73 1.05 20.19 -9.91
CA ARG A 73 1.64 19.37 -8.85
C ARG A 73 2.06 18.04 -9.44
N LEU A 74 3.37 17.78 -9.45
CA LEU A 74 4.08 16.54 -9.82
C LEU A 74 3.14 15.33 -10.00
N VAL A 75 2.57 15.22 -11.20
CA VAL A 75 1.77 14.08 -11.66
C VAL A 75 2.76 13.12 -12.31
N PRO A 76 2.63 11.79 -12.15
CA PRO A 76 3.26 10.88 -13.11
C PRO A 76 2.85 11.35 -14.50
N GLU A 77 3.80 11.70 -15.35
CA GLU A 77 3.49 12.38 -16.61
C GLU A 77 2.72 11.42 -17.52
N CYS A 78 1.43 11.70 -17.76
CA CYS A 78 0.64 10.96 -18.73
C CYS A 78 1.00 11.46 -20.15
N TYR A 79 1.97 10.83 -20.84
CA TYR A 79 2.45 11.28 -22.16
C TYR A 79 1.56 10.93 -23.37
N SER A 80 0.38 10.33 -23.17
CA SER A 80 -0.49 9.93 -24.28
C SER A 80 -1.91 10.49 -24.15
N SER A 81 -2.49 10.85 -25.30
CA SER A 81 -3.93 11.13 -25.43
C SER A 81 -4.74 10.00 -24.78
N PRO A 82 -5.87 10.32 -24.13
CA PRO A 82 -6.76 9.32 -23.56
C PRO A 82 -7.06 8.21 -24.57
N LYS A 83 -6.62 6.99 -24.28
CA LYS A 83 -6.98 5.82 -25.09
C LYS A 83 -8.32 5.27 -24.58
N PRO A 84 -9.17 4.69 -25.45
CA PRO A 84 -10.35 3.98 -24.98
C PRO A 84 -9.92 2.74 -24.21
N GLY A 85 -10.03 2.80 -22.89
CA GLY A 85 -9.84 1.68 -21.97
C GLY A 85 -10.87 1.74 -20.83
N CYS A 86 -10.77 0.82 -19.86
CA CYS A 86 -11.73 0.71 -18.75
C CYS A 86 -11.80 1.97 -17.87
N ASN A 87 -10.79 2.83 -17.92
CA ASN A 87 -10.72 4.07 -17.14
C ASN A 87 -10.51 5.27 -18.07
N ASN A 88 -11.20 6.38 -17.76
CA ASN A 88 -11.21 7.56 -18.62
C ASN A 88 -10.03 8.50 -18.27
N ASN A 89 -9.20 8.88 -19.26
CA ASN A 89 -8.07 9.83 -19.11
C ASN A 89 -7.01 9.48 -18.06
N THR A 90 -6.62 8.21 -17.93
CA THR A 90 -5.63 7.78 -16.91
C THR A 90 -4.21 7.74 -17.44
N CYS A 91 -3.23 7.89 -16.55
CA CYS A 91 -1.83 7.65 -16.90
C CYS A 91 -1.58 6.17 -17.24
N SER A 92 -0.52 5.92 -18.00
CA SER A 92 -0.01 4.59 -18.28
C SER A 92 1.26 4.35 -17.45
N LEU A 93 1.37 3.15 -16.88
CA LEU A 93 2.60 2.64 -16.28
C LEU A 93 3.14 1.51 -17.13
N ILE A 94 4.37 1.09 -16.89
CA ILE A 94 4.94 -0.09 -17.54
C ILE A 94 4.95 -1.21 -16.48
N PRO A 95 3.95 -2.13 -16.50
CA PRO A 95 3.96 -3.27 -15.61
C PRO A 95 5.13 -4.20 -15.97
N ASP A 96 5.74 -4.82 -14.96
CA ASP A 96 6.94 -5.64 -15.11
C ASP A 96 6.73 -6.96 -14.39
N ASN A 97 7.12 -8.08 -15.01
CA ASN A 97 7.19 -9.38 -14.37
C ASN A 97 8.65 -9.69 -14.04
N PHE A 98 8.98 -9.59 -12.75
CA PHE A 98 10.34 -9.85 -12.28
C PHE A 98 10.72 -11.34 -12.22
N VAL A 99 9.75 -12.26 -12.38
CA VAL A 99 10.02 -13.72 -12.47
C VAL A 99 10.54 -14.08 -13.86
N ILE A 100 10.00 -13.44 -14.90
CA ILE A 100 10.48 -13.53 -16.28
C ILE A 100 10.78 -12.10 -16.75
N PRO A 101 12.02 -11.60 -16.65
CA PRO A 101 12.35 -10.17 -16.74
C PRO A 101 11.86 -9.53 -18.04
N THR A 102 10.60 -9.12 -18.04
CA THR A 102 9.78 -8.79 -19.21
C THR A 102 8.80 -7.72 -18.78
N SER A 103 8.85 -6.59 -19.49
CA SER A 103 7.90 -5.49 -19.33
C SER A 103 6.72 -5.61 -20.28
N GLY A 104 5.58 -5.05 -19.85
CA GLY A 104 4.45 -4.76 -20.72
C GLY A 104 4.74 -3.63 -21.70
N PHE A 105 3.82 -3.40 -22.64
CA PHE A 105 3.88 -2.28 -23.57
C PHE A 105 3.21 -1.03 -23.01
N GLY A 106 2.40 -1.19 -21.96
CA GLY A 106 1.75 -0.11 -21.23
C GLY A 106 0.49 -0.60 -20.53
N GLY A 107 0.36 -0.25 -19.26
CA GLY A 107 -0.73 -0.62 -18.37
C GLY A 107 -1.46 0.60 -17.84
N GLU A 108 -2.76 0.69 -18.10
CA GLU A 108 -3.60 1.77 -17.59
C GLU A 108 -3.66 1.75 -16.06
N VAL A 109 -3.50 2.92 -15.44
CA VAL A 109 -3.73 3.09 -14.01
C VAL A 109 -5.23 3.07 -13.73
N GLY A 110 -5.66 2.15 -12.89
CA GLY A 110 -7.02 2.06 -12.38
C GLY A 110 -7.13 2.48 -10.91
N GLN A 111 -8.36 2.76 -10.50
CA GLN A 111 -8.74 2.97 -9.11
C GLN A 111 -9.89 2.04 -8.75
N ASP A 112 -9.81 1.40 -7.59
CA ASP A 112 -10.88 0.53 -7.09
C ASP A 112 -10.77 0.41 -5.57
N VAL A 113 -11.81 -0.14 -4.96
CA VAL A 113 -11.85 -0.40 -3.52
C VAL A 113 -10.93 -1.56 -3.21
N VAL A 114 -9.99 -1.39 -2.28
CA VAL A 114 -9.15 -2.46 -1.73
C VAL A 114 -9.36 -2.56 -0.24
N SER A 115 -9.57 -3.79 0.26
CA SER A 115 -9.89 -4.07 1.67
C SER A 115 -8.91 -5.05 2.31
N LEU A 116 -8.42 -4.72 3.50
CA LEU A 116 -7.45 -5.48 4.29
C LEU A 116 -7.85 -5.53 5.75
N HIS A 117 -7.32 -6.50 6.49
CA HIS A 117 -7.44 -6.50 7.94
C HIS A 117 -6.49 -5.49 8.56
N SER A 118 -7.00 -4.67 9.48
CA SER A 118 -6.18 -4.02 10.50
C SER A 118 -5.61 -5.06 11.47
N THR A 119 -4.60 -4.70 12.25
CA THR A 119 -4.04 -5.57 13.27
C THR A 119 -3.62 -4.78 14.51
N ASP A 120 -3.68 -5.44 15.66
CA ASP A 120 -3.08 -4.99 16.92
C ASP A 120 -1.60 -5.40 17.05
N GLY A 121 -1.05 -6.05 16.02
CA GLY A 121 0.30 -6.60 15.98
C GLY A 121 0.36 -8.10 16.27
N SER A 122 -0.70 -8.70 16.82
CA SER A 122 -0.82 -10.15 17.07
C SER A 122 -1.82 -10.81 16.14
N ASN A 123 -3.01 -10.22 16.02
CA ASN A 123 -4.14 -10.81 15.31
C ASN A 123 -4.73 -9.83 14.29
N PRO A 124 -5.29 -10.34 13.18
CA PRO A 124 -6.20 -9.56 12.36
C PRO A 124 -7.40 -9.10 13.19
N THR A 125 -7.78 -7.83 13.08
CA THR A 125 -8.91 -7.24 13.79
C THR A 125 -10.04 -6.90 12.82
N THR A 126 -10.22 -5.63 12.48
CA THR A 126 -11.33 -5.18 11.64
C THR A 126 -10.90 -5.06 10.18
N VAL A 127 -11.82 -5.31 9.24
CA VAL A 127 -11.55 -5.03 7.82
C VAL A 127 -11.69 -3.52 7.57
N VAL A 128 -10.68 -2.92 6.97
CA VAL A 128 -10.65 -1.52 6.54
C VAL A 128 -10.50 -1.45 5.03
N SER A 129 -11.04 -0.40 4.41
CA SER A 129 -11.08 -0.25 2.96
C SER A 129 -10.49 1.08 2.51
N VAL A 130 -9.79 1.06 1.38
CA VAL A 130 -9.33 2.25 0.66
C VAL A 130 -10.14 2.33 -0.64
N PRO A 131 -11.01 3.33 -0.81
CA PRO A 131 -11.97 3.34 -1.92
C PRO A 131 -11.35 3.63 -3.29
N ASN A 132 -10.28 4.43 -3.33
CA ASN A 132 -9.61 4.84 -4.56
C ASN A 132 -8.18 4.29 -4.59
N PHE A 133 -8.03 2.98 -4.35
CA PHE A 133 -6.72 2.35 -4.33
C PHE A 133 -6.16 2.25 -5.75
N LEU A 134 -4.97 2.79 -5.96
CA LEU A 134 -4.31 2.79 -7.27
C LEU A 134 -3.72 1.42 -7.59
N PHE A 135 -3.94 0.95 -8.81
CA PHE A 135 -3.29 -0.25 -9.37
C PHE A 135 -3.06 -0.07 -10.88
N ALA A 136 -2.22 -0.91 -11.47
CA ALA A 136 -2.01 -0.94 -12.92
C ALA A 136 -2.65 -2.18 -13.52
N CYS A 137 -3.38 -2.01 -14.61
CA CYS A 137 -3.75 -3.12 -15.49
C CYS A 137 -2.51 -3.60 -16.25
N ALA A 138 -2.48 -4.89 -16.58
CA ALA A 138 -1.34 -5.51 -17.24
C ALA A 138 -1.82 -6.56 -18.24
N GLU A 139 -1.02 -6.80 -19.28
CA GLU A 139 -1.28 -7.79 -20.30
C GLU A 139 -1.17 -9.22 -19.74
N MET A 140 -2.01 -10.15 -20.22
CA MET A 140 -2.08 -11.50 -19.66
C MET A 140 -0.77 -12.30 -19.78
N PHE A 141 0.08 -11.99 -20.78
CA PHE A 141 1.37 -12.65 -20.94
C PHE A 141 2.31 -12.38 -19.76
N LEU A 142 2.13 -11.26 -19.04
CA LEU A 142 2.89 -10.95 -17.83
C LEU A 142 2.52 -11.85 -16.64
N LEU A 143 1.53 -12.74 -16.78
CA LEU A 143 1.24 -13.77 -15.79
C LEU A 143 2.05 -15.05 -16.02
N ASP A 144 2.82 -15.15 -17.11
CA ASP A 144 3.64 -16.33 -17.37
C ASP A 144 4.66 -16.56 -16.24
N ARG A 145 4.92 -17.84 -15.96
CA ARG A 145 5.74 -18.36 -14.84
C ARG A 145 5.31 -17.94 -13.43
N LEU A 146 4.23 -17.16 -13.26
CA LEU A 146 3.67 -16.93 -11.94
C LEU A 146 2.91 -18.18 -11.45
N ALA A 147 2.72 -18.28 -10.13
CA ALA A 147 2.00 -19.37 -9.51
C ALA A 147 0.58 -19.51 -10.11
N ARG A 148 0.12 -20.75 -10.27
CA ARG A 148 -1.20 -21.01 -10.87
C ARG A 148 -2.31 -20.34 -10.05
N GLY A 149 -3.25 -19.71 -10.74
CA GLY A 149 -4.42 -19.07 -10.14
C GLY A 149 -4.23 -17.61 -9.72
N VAL A 150 -3.00 -17.07 -9.75
CA VAL A 150 -2.76 -15.65 -9.47
C VAL A 150 -3.30 -14.75 -10.58
N LYS A 151 -3.63 -13.51 -10.21
CA LYS A 151 -4.20 -12.49 -11.13
C LYS A 151 -3.27 -11.29 -11.35
N GLY A 152 -2.12 -11.27 -10.69
CA GLY A 152 -1.15 -10.18 -10.76
C GLY A 152 -0.13 -10.27 -9.64
N MET A 153 0.62 -9.18 -9.45
CA MET A 153 1.68 -9.07 -8.44
C MET A 153 1.40 -7.92 -7.47
N ALA A 154 1.69 -8.15 -6.19
CA ALA A 154 1.57 -7.17 -5.13
C ALA A 154 2.93 -6.49 -4.89
N CYS A 155 3.09 -5.24 -5.33
CA CYS A 155 4.37 -4.54 -5.29
C CYS A 155 4.65 -3.94 -3.90
N LEU A 156 5.76 -4.35 -3.28
CA LEU A 156 6.25 -3.81 -2.00
C LEU A 156 7.37 -2.77 -2.18
N GLY A 157 7.69 -2.36 -3.41
CA GLY A 157 8.76 -1.42 -3.72
C GLY A 157 8.57 -0.01 -3.15
N ARG A 158 9.64 0.78 -3.22
CA ARG A 158 9.74 2.16 -2.69
C ARG A 158 9.04 3.21 -3.56
N GLY A 159 8.42 2.81 -4.66
CA GLY A 159 7.64 3.72 -5.51
C GLY A 159 6.43 4.30 -4.78
N ASN A 160 5.91 5.43 -5.27
CA ASN A 160 4.75 6.10 -4.68
C ASN A 160 3.45 5.28 -4.80
N ILE A 161 3.41 4.35 -5.74
CA ILE A 161 2.28 3.45 -6.02
C ILE A 161 2.46 2.03 -5.43
N GLY A 162 3.53 1.79 -4.68
CA GLY A 162 3.72 0.52 -3.97
C GLY A 162 2.75 0.40 -2.78
N LEU A 163 2.38 -0.83 -2.41
CA LEU A 163 1.47 -1.09 -1.28
C LEU A 163 1.88 -0.35 0.01
N PRO A 164 3.17 -0.33 0.43
CA PRO A 164 3.55 0.38 1.65
C PRO A 164 3.28 1.89 1.57
N SER A 165 3.48 2.50 0.40
CA SER A 165 3.26 3.93 0.17
C SER A 165 1.78 4.27 0.15
N LEU A 166 0.97 3.47 -0.57
CA LEU A 166 -0.47 3.69 -0.71
C LEU A 166 -1.19 3.50 0.63
N PHE A 167 -0.89 2.44 1.39
CA PHE A 167 -1.51 2.24 2.71
C PHE A 167 -1.05 3.26 3.74
N ALA A 168 0.24 3.64 3.73
CA ALA A 168 0.72 4.69 4.62
C ALA A 168 0.01 6.01 4.38
N SER A 169 -0.16 6.40 3.11
CA SER A 169 -0.91 7.60 2.74
C SER A 169 -2.39 7.49 3.14
N ALA A 170 -3.07 6.40 2.76
CA ALA A 170 -4.51 6.24 2.96
C ALA A 170 -4.93 6.22 4.43
N PHE A 171 -4.14 5.59 5.31
CA PHE A 171 -4.48 5.45 6.73
C PHE A 171 -3.61 6.31 7.66
N SER A 172 -2.76 7.19 7.10
CA SER A 172 -1.80 8.00 7.87
C SER A 172 -0.84 7.15 8.71
N LEU A 173 -0.41 6.00 8.18
CA LEU A 173 0.55 5.11 8.86
C LEU A 173 1.98 5.60 8.64
N LYS A 174 2.91 5.13 9.47
CA LYS A 174 4.32 5.22 9.14
C LYS A 174 4.59 4.43 7.86
N ARG A 175 5.32 5.03 6.91
CA ARG A 175 5.74 4.39 5.64
C ARG A 175 6.85 3.36 5.89
N LYS A 176 6.47 2.26 6.53
CA LYS A 176 7.30 1.08 6.79
C LYS A 176 6.41 -0.16 6.72
N PHE A 177 7.04 -1.29 6.49
CA PHE A 177 6.39 -2.59 6.52
C PHE A 177 7.38 -3.63 7.03
N ALA A 178 6.89 -4.77 7.47
CA ALA A 178 7.69 -5.92 7.87
C ALA A 178 7.17 -7.16 7.14
N ILE A 179 8.09 -8.03 6.70
CA ILE A 179 7.75 -9.29 6.05
C ILE A 179 8.27 -10.43 6.93
N CYS A 180 7.41 -11.40 7.21
CA CYS A 180 7.79 -12.71 7.73
C CYS A 180 7.31 -13.76 6.73
N LEU A 181 8.23 -14.35 5.96
CA LEU A 181 7.91 -15.35 4.94
C LEU A 181 7.92 -16.76 5.55
N PRO A 182 6.91 -17.61 5.25
CA PRO A 182 6.92 -18.98 5.76
C PRO A 182 7.93 -19.84 4.99
N SER A 183 8.67 -20.68 5.71
CA SER A 183 9.58 -21.67 5.09
C SER A 183 8.83 -22.86 4.48
N SER A 184 7.68 -23.21 5.05
CA SER A 184 6.81 -24.33 4.71
C SER A 184 5.60 -23.89 3.88
N THR A 185 5.08 -24.81 3.07
CA THR A 185 3.83 -24.64 2.32
C THR A 185 2.58 -24.91 3.17
N LYS A 186 2.76 -25.40 4.40
CA LYS A 186 1.69 -25.75 5.35
C LYS A 186 1.39 -24.65 6.37
N SER A 187 2.15 -23.56 6.35
CA SER A 187 1.99 -22.44 7.29
C SER A 187 1.86 -21.12 6.54
N TYR A 188 1.29 -20.14 7.24
CA TYR A 188 1.20 -18.77 6.77
C TYR A 188 2.26 -17.92 7.47
N GLY A 189 2.90 -17.06 6.70
CA GLY A 189 3.59 -15.89 7.21
C GLY A 189 2.68 -14.66 7.13
N ALA A 190 3.28 -13.50 7.36
CA ALA A 190 2.55 -12.23 7.39
C ALA A 190 3.39 -11.07 6.84
N VAL A 191 2.72 -10.14 6.19
CA VAL A 191 3.24 -8.81 5.87
C VAL A 191 2.47 -7.79 6.70
N PHE A 192 3.19 -7.03 7.51
CA PHE A 192 2.65 -5.97 8.34
C PHE A 192 2.93 -4.61 7.69
N PHE A 193 1.95 -3.72 7.63
CA PHE A 193 2.13 -2.33 7.19
C PHE A 193 1.85 -1.39 8.35
N GLY A 194 2.65 -0.35 8.52
CA GLY A 194 2.47 0.61 9.61
C GLY A 194 3.23 0.22 10.87
N ASP A 195 2.64 0.45 12.05
CA ASP A 195 3.35 0.41 13.32
C ASP A 195 3.51 -0.98 13.95
N ARG A 196 4.46 -1.05 14.91
CA ARG A 196 4.75 -2.19 15.79
C ARG A 196 3.71 -2.28 16.91
N PRO A 197 3.54 -3.43 17.60
CA PRO A 197 4.39 -4.63 17.62
C PRO A 197 4.20 -5.59 16.43
N TYR A 198 5.13 -6.52 16.26
CA TYR A 198 5.03 -7.64 15.32
C TYR A 198 5.10 -8.95 16.11
N ASN A 199 3.97 -9.37 16.67
CA ASN A 199 3.91 -10.55 17.51
C ASN A 199 3.71 -11.80 16.64
N LEU A 200 4.69 -12.69 16.67
CA LEU A 200 4.62 -13.99 16.02
C LEU A 200 4.36 -15.07 17.07
N LEU A 201 3.68 -16.15 16.70
CA LEU A 201 3.46 -17.28 17.60
C LEU A 201 4.81 -17.79 18.14
N PRO A 202 4.91 -18.07 19.46
CA PRO A 202 3.85 -18.17 20.46
C PRO A 202 3.48 -16.87 21.22
N GLY A 203 3.70 -15.68 20.64
CA GLY A 203 3.41 -14.38 21.26
C GLY A 203 4.65 -13.49 21.46
N ILE A 204 5.68 -13.72 20.65
CA ILE A 204 6.96 -13.02 20.76
C ILE A 204 6.94 -11.80 19.84
N ASP A 205 7.16 -10.62 20.41
CA ASP A 205 7.35 -9.39 19.65
C ASP A 205 8.74 -9.36 19.02
N VAL A 206 8.86 -9.88 17.79
CA VAL A 206 10.16 -9.93 17.07
C VAL A 206 10.68 -8.54 16.72
N SER A 207 9.83 -7.53 16.80
CA SER A 207 10.17 -6.16 16.46
C SER A 207 11.17 -5.50 17.43
N LYS A 208 11.35 -6.09 18.62
CA LYS A 208 12.32 -5.70 19.65
C LYS A 208 13.73 -6.24 19.41
N SER A 209 13.87 -7.28 18.59
CA SER A 209 15.14 -7.96 18.30
C SER A 209 15.69 -7.62 16.91
N LEU A 210 15.18 -6.57 16.28
CA LEU A 210 15.61 -6.17 14.94
C LEU A 210 16.98 -5.48 14.97
N THR A 211 17.87 -5.96 14.11
CA THR A 211 19.13 -5.27 13.77
C THR A 211 18.92 -4.41 12.53
N TYR A 212 19.50 -3.21 12.51
CA TYR A 212 19.29 -2.24 11.44
C TYR A 212 20.55 -2.00 10.62
N THR A 213 20.36 -1.73 9.34
CA THR A 213 21.37 -1.22 8.42
C THR A 213 20.73 -0.16 7.53
N LEU A 214 21.54 0.69 6.88
CA LEU A 214 21.04 1.74 6.00
C LEU A 214 20.50 1.14 4.69
N LEU A 215 19.32 1.59 4.30
CA LEU A 215 18.77 1.35 2.97
C LEU A 215 19.39 2.34 1.99
N ILE A 216 20.01 1.82 0.93
CA ILE A 216 20.62 2.60 -0.14
C ILE A 216 19.59 2.82 -1.25
N LEU A 217 19.60 4.01 -1.84
CA LEU A 217 18.90 4.30 -3.08
C LEU A 217 19.89 4.14 -4.24
N ASN A 218 19.59 3.22 -5.15
CA ASN A 218 20.30 3.19 -6.43
C ASN A 218 19.72 4.30 -7.31
N PRO A 219 20.52 5.30 -7.74
CA PRO A 219 20.05 6.42 -8.56
C PRO A 219 19.67 5.99 -9.98
N VAL A 220 19.98 4.76 -10.39
CA VAL A 220 19.61 4.19 -11.69
C VAL A 220 18.59 3.08 -11.49
N SER A 221 17.51 3.11 -12.26
CA SER A 221 16.49 2.07 -12.22
C SER A 221 17.04 0.70 -12.63
N THR A 222 16.47 -0.34 -12.03
CA THR A 222 16.83 -1.75 -12.25
C THR A 222 15.63 -2.58 -12.72
N THR A 223 14.59 -1.92 -13.23
CA THR A 223 13.41 -2.55 -13.86
C THR A 223 13.67 -2.84 -15.34
N SER A 224 12.86 -3.70 -15.95
CA SER A 224 13.00 -4.09 -17.37
C SER A 224 12.76 -2.91 -18.33
N ALA A 225 11.95 -1.93 -17.90
CA ALA A 225 11.72 -0.69 -18.60
C ALA A 225 11.65 0.48 -17.61
N TYR A 226 12.27 1.61 -17.94
CA TYR A 226 12.34 2.81 -17.12
C TYR A 226 12.64 4.05 -17.97
N PHE A 227 12.37 5.24 -17.42
CA PHE A 227 12.76 6.49 -18.03
C PHE A 227 14.16 6.92 -17.58
N GLN A 228 14.89 7.61 -18.45
CA GLN A 228 16.21 8.13 -18.10
C GLN A 228 16.10 9.07 -16.90
N GLY A 229 16.89 8.79 -15.86
CA GLY A 229 16.87 9.54 -14.60
C GLY A 229 15.99 8.92 -13.50
N ASP A 230 15.22 7.86 -13.80
CA ASP A 230 14.49 7.13 -12.77
C ASP A 230 15.44 6.41 -11.81
N ALA A 231 15.25 6.63 -10.51
CA ALA A 231 15.91 5.87 -9.46
C ALA A 231 15.21 4.53 -9.23
N SER A 232 15.96 3.52 -8.77
CA SER A 232 15.39 2.19 -8.52
C SER A 232 14.37 2.20 -7.38
N THR A 233 13.28 1.46 -7.58
CA THR A 233 12.25 1.24 -6.55
C THR A 233 12.53 0.04 -5.65
N LYS A 234 13.65 -0.66 -5.86
CA LYS A 234 14.05 -1.85 -5.07
C LYS A 234 14.75 -1.47 -3.77
N TYR A 235 14.98 -2.45 -2.90
CA TYR A 235 15.66 -2.23 -1.63
C TYR A 235 17.11 -2.71 -1.72
N PHE A 236 18.05 -1.83 -1.38
CA PHE A 236 19.48 -2.15 -1.40
C PHE A 236 20.08 -1.91 -0.02
N ILE A 237 21.06 -2.74 0.35
CA ILE A 237 21.91 -2.54 1.53
C ILE A 237 23.38 -2.63 1.15
N ASN A 238 24.25 -2.00 1.95
CA ASN A 238 25.68 -2.11 1.77
C ASN A 238 26.21 -3.38 2.43
N VAL A 239 26.63 -4.38 1.64
CA VAL A 239 27.29 -5.58 2.16
C VAL A 239 28.80 -5.41 2.02
N MET A 240 29.48 -5.21 3.15
CA MET A 240 30.94 -4.98 3.16
C MET A 240 31.76 -6.27 3.03
N SER A 241 31.27 -7.38 3.61
CA SER A 241 31.95 -8.68 3.53
C SER A 241 30.96 -9.83 3.73
N ILE A 242 31.29 -10.98 3.16
CA ILE A 242 30.60 -12.25 3.39
C ILE A 242 31.59 -13.20 4.06
N LYS A 243 31.17 -13.86 5.15
CA LYS A 243 31.98 -14.84 5.86
C LYS A 243 31.33 -16.22 5.75
N ILE A 244 32.14 -17.25 5.46
CA ILE A 244 31.74 -18.66 5.50
C ILE A 244 32.68 -19.37 6.47
N ASN A 245 32.12 -20.00 7.51
CA ASN A 245 32.89 -20.62 8.59
C ASN A 245 33.98 -19.68 9.15
N ASP A 246 33.58 -18.44 9.47
CA ASP A 246 34.43 -17.34 9.96
C ASP A 246 35.54 -16.85 9.01
N LYS A 247 35.64 -17.42 7.80
CA LYS A 247 36.59 -16.99 6.78
C LYS A 247 35.93 -16.01 5.83
N VAL A 248 36.54 -14.83 5.67
CA VAL A 248 36.08 -13.82 4.71
C VAL A 248 36.26 -14.36 3.29
N VAL A 249 35.18 -14.38 2.53
CA VAL A 249 35.21 -14.70 1.11
C VAL A 249 35.55 -13.42 0.35
N SER A 250 36.57 -13.49 -0.50
CA SER A 250 36.90 -12.39 -1.39
C SER A 250 35.77 -12.21 -2.40
N ILE A 251 35.04 -11.11 -2.26
CA ILE A 251 34.02 -10.65 -3.20
C ILE A 251 34.43 -9.27 -3.71
N ARG A 252 34.21 -9.01 -5.01
CA ARG A 252 34.14 -7.62 -5.48
C ARG A 252 32.84 -7.03 -4.91
N VAL A 253 32.89 -5.80 -4.42
CA VAL A 253 31.80 -5.08 -3.72
C VAL A 253 30.41 -5.52 -4.18
N CYS A 254 29.62 -6.09 -3.27
CA CYS A 254 28.27 -6.59 -3.56
C CYS A 254 27.21 -5.62 -3.01
N ILE A 255 26.35 -5.14 -3.90
CA ILE A 255 25.10 -4.50 -3.51
C ILE A 255 24.04 -5.61 -3.49
N GLN A 256 23.47 -5.90 -2.31
CA GLN A 256 22.42 -6.90 -2.19
C GLN A 256 21.06 -6.25 -2.48
N GLU A 257 20.33 -6.82 -3.43
CA GLU A 257 18.97 -6.43 -3.81
C GLU A 257 17.94 -7.29 -3.05
N PHE A 258 16.85 -6.66 -2.59
CA PHE A 258 15.67 -7.30 -1.99
C PHE A 258 14.37 -6.80 -2.64
#